data_AF-A0AAV9KIL0-F1
#
_entry.id   AF-A0AAV9KIL0-F1
#
_cell.length_a   1.000
_cell.length_b   1.000
_cell.length_c   1.000
_cell.angle_alpha   90.00
_cell.angle_beta   90.00
_cell.angle_gamma   90.00
#
_symmetry.space_group_name_H-M   'P 1'
#
loop_
_entity.id
_entity.type
_entity.pdbx_description
1 polymer ?
#
loop_
_entity_poly.entity_id
_entity_poly.type
_entity_poly.pdbx_seq_one_letter_code
_entity_poly.pdbx_strand_id
1 'polypeptide(L)'
;MSSKILFLFTISVSIFTLFLPTNSDIVSDRATLLSIRSALCGRSLLWNITSPTCSWPGVICSPDKSSVLEFHLPGMGLLGQIPPGLFSNLTKLNFLSLRYNALSGVILTDLFTSLHDLRNLYLQNNLFSGPIPDSIFSLTNLVRLNLAHNNFSGSIPESFNNLTSLGTLYLQGNGNLAGQPKDAFLGTSLCGKPLDSCDGSSSSIGEGKKKKLSGGAIAETRSADVGAISKQVEVEKPEERGVESNGGKD
;
A
#
# COMPACT_ATOMS: atom_id res chain seq x y z
N MET A 1 -83.09 9.35 25.64
CA MET A 1 -82.23 8.18 25.95
C MET A 1 -81.97 7.42 24.65
N SER A 2 -80.82 6.74 24.56
CA SER A 2 -80.30 5.97 23.40
C SER A 2 -79.46 6.82 22.43
N SER A 3 -78.18 7.07 22.71
CA SER A 3 -76.98 6.22 22.68
C SER A 3 -76.21 6.39 21.35
N LYS A 4 -75.11 7.13 21.47
CA LYS A 4 -74.12 7.44 20.43
C LYS A 4 -73.15 6.26 20.33
N ILE A 5 -72.97 5.65 19.16
CA ILE A 5 -71.75 4.90 18.84
C ILE A 5 -71.41 5.17 17.38
N LEU A 6 -70.54 6.15 17.16
CA LEU A 6 -69.87 6.38 15.88
C LEU A 6 -68.53 5.64 15.95
N PHE A 7 -68.43 4.50 15.25
CA PHE A 7 -67.17 3.79 15.09
C PHE A 7 -66.27 4.58 14.13
N LEU A 8 -65.28 5.28 14.67
CA LEU A 8 -64.16 5.82 13.89
C LEU A 8 -63.19 4.67 13.61
N PHE A 9 -63.17 4.17 12.38
CA PHE A 9 -62.07 3.34 11.90
C PHE A 9 -60.86 4.25 11.64
N THR A 10 -59.95 4.34 12.61
CA THR A 10 -58.61 4.83 12.35
C THR A 10 -57.85 3.73 11.63
N ILE A 11 -57.68 3.86 10.31
CA ILE A 11 -56.68 3.09 9.59
C ILE A 11 -55.33 3.63 10.05
N SER A 12 -54.76 3.02 11.08
CA SER A 12 -53.34 3.12 11.37
C SER A 12 -52.62 2.43 10.24
N VAL A 13 -52.24 3.19 9.21
CA VAL A 13 -51.18 2.76 8.31
C VAL A 13 -49.92 2.76 9.17
N SER A 14 -49.65 1.61 9.79
CA SER A 14 -48.35 1.31 10.33
C SER A 14 -47.40 1.32 9.14
N ILE A 15 -46.81 2.48 8.88
CA ILE A 15 -45.62 2.60 8.07
C ILE A 15 -44.54 1.89 8.89
N PHE A 16 -44.51 0.57 8.77
CA PHE A 16 -43.30 -0.18 9.04
C PHE A 16 -42.39 0.14 7.87
N THR A 17 -41.79 1.34 7.91
CA THR A 17 -40.57 1.57 7.16
C THR A 17 -39.63 0.50 7.66
N LEU A 18 -39.43 -0.53 6.84
CA LEU A 18 -38.21 -1.31 6.89
C LEU A 18 -37.09 -0.30 6.77
N PHE A 19 -36.60 0.18 7.91
CA PHE A 19 -35.24 0.70 8.03
C PHE A 19 -34.36 -0.50 7.74
N LEU A 20 -34.18 -0.78 6.44
CA LEU A 20 -32.94 -1.37 6.00
C LEU A 20 -31.88 -0.39 6.52
N PRO A 21 -30.92 -0.81 7.36
CA PRO A 21 -29.80 0.03 7.67
C PRO A 21 -29.10 0.27 6.33
N THR A 22 -29.37 1.41 5.70
CA THR A 22 -28.52 1.92 4.64
C THR A 22 -27.23 2.23 5.37
N ASN A 23 -26.30 1.29 5.41
CA ASN A 23 -25.01 1.52 6.01
C ASN A 23 -24.42 2.74 5.30
N SER A 24 -24.34 3.88 6.00
CA SER A 24 -23.81 5.13 5.46
C SER A 24 -22.41 4.92 4.88
N ASP A 25 -21.67 4.02 5.51
CA ASP A 25 -20.26 3.81 5.25
C ASP A 25 -20.07 3.06 3.93
N ILE A 26 -20.75 1.93 3.69
CA ILE A 26 -20.63 1.23 2.39
C ILE A 26 -21.11 2.06 1.20
N VAL A 27 -22.09 2.95 1.40
CA VAL A 27 -22.56 3.87 0.35
C VAL A 27 -21.47 4.91 0.05
N SER A 28 -20.85 5.47 1.09
CA SER A 28 -19.74 6.42 0.96
C SER A 28 -18.50 5.76 0.34
N ASP A 29 -18.12 4.57 0.81
CA ASP A 29 -17.01 3.77 0.30
C ASP A 29 -17.20 3.46 -1.18
N ARG A 30 -18.43 3.09 -1.58
CA ARG A 30 -18.78 2.83 -2.97
C ARG A 30 -18.54 4.05 -3.84
N ALA A 31 -18.98 5.23 -3.40
CA ALA A 31 -18.77 6.46 -4.15
C ALA A 31 -17.26 6.73 -4.34
N THR A 32 -16.46 6.54 -3.28
CA THR A 32 -15.00 6.68 -3.34
C THR A 32 -14.35 5.67 -4.29
N LEU A 33 -14.75 4.41 -4.25
CA LEU A 33 -14.27 3.38 -5.18
C LEU A 33 -14.61 3.74 -6.63
N LEU A 34 -15.81 4.25 -6.91
CA LEU A 34 -16.17 4.72 -8.25
C LEU A 34 -15.28 5.90 -8.69
N SER A 35 -14.92 6.81 -7.79
CA SER A 35 -13.93 7.86 -8.06
C SER A 35 -12.53 7.31 -8.32
N ILE A 36 -12.10 6.26 -7.60
CA ILE A 36 -10.83 5.58 -7.87
C ILE A 36 -10.80 5.00 -9.28
N ARG A 37 -11.89 4.36 -9.70
CA ARG A 37 -12.02 3.79 -11.04
C ARG A 37 -11.88 4.85 -12.15
N SER A 38 -12.35 6.09 -11.93
CA SER A 38 -12.23 7.16 -12.92
C SER A 38 -10.90 7.91 -12.83
N ALA A 39 -10.30 7.98 -11.64
CA ALA A 39 -9.11 8.80 -11.39
C ALA A 39 -7.79 8.11 -11.76
N LEU A 40 -7.69 6.79 -11.60
CA LEU A 40 -6.46 6.07 -11.91
C LEU A 40 -6.48 5.63 -13.38
N CYS A 41 -5.67 6.31 -14.20
CA CYS A 41 -5.48 5.97 -15.60
C CYS A 41 -4.84 4.58 -15.74
N GLY A 42 -5.09 3.86 -16.85
CA GLY A 42 -4.51 2.53 -17.08
C GLY A 42 -5.53 1.49 -17.52
N ARG A 43 -5.28 0.21 -17.22
CA ARG A 43 -6.24 -0.86 -17.53
C ARG A 43 -7.52 -0.61 -16.72
N SER A 44 -8.66 -0.57 -17.40
CA SER A 44 -9.93 -0.27 -16.76
C SER A 44 -10.23 -1.31 -15.67
N LEU A 45 -10.53 -0.85 -14.45
CA LEU A 45 -11.00 -1.73 -13.38
C LEU A 45 -12.32 -2.36 -13.85
N LEU A 46 -12.30 -3.67 -14.13
CA LEU A 46 -13.43 -4.43 -14.70
C LEU A 46 -14.53 -4.70 -13.66
N TRP A 47 -14.92 -3.67 -12.93
CA TRP A 47 -16.00 -3.76 -11.94
C TRP A 47 -17.35 -3.64 -12.63
N ASN A 48 -18.22 -4.59 -12.33
CA ASN A 48 -19.63 -4.47 -12.68
C ASN A 48 -20.30 -3.46 -11.74
N ILE A 49 -20.59 -2.26 -12.24
CA ILE A 49 -21.20 -1.20 -11.43
C ILE A 49 -22.63 -1.51 -11.00
N THR A 50 -23.29 -2.53 -11.56
CA THR A 50 -24.62 -2.94 -11.07
C THR A 50 -24.52 -3.93 -9.92
N SER A 51 -23.35 -4.54 -9.70
CA SER A 51 -23.16 -5.49 -8.61
C SER A 51 -22.85 -4.79 -7.28
N PRO A 52 -23.11 -5.46 -6.14
CA PRO A 52 -22.74 -4.97 -4.82
C PRO A 52 -21.23 -4.68 -4.73
N THR A 53 -20.85 -3.62 -4.02
CA THR A 53 -19.45 -3.17 -3.88
C THR A 53 -18.50 -4.29 -3.45
N CYS A 54 -18.93 -5.12 -2.50
CA CYS A 54 -18.14 -6.23 -1.95
C CYS A 54 -17.93 -7.41 -2.92
N SER A 55 -18.50 -7.35 -4.12
CA SER A 55 -18.24 -8.33 -5.19
C SER A 55 -17.17 -7.86 -6.18
N TRP A 56 -16.70 -6.62 -6.04
CA TRP A 56 -15.72 -6.07 -6.95
C TRP A 56 -14.34 -6.71 -6.72
N PRO A 57 -13.67 -7.16 -7.79
CA PRO A 57 -12.30 -7.65 -7.71
C PRO A 57 -11.40 -6.68 -6.93
N GLY A 58 -10.75 -7.21 -5.89
CA GLY A 58 -9.85 -6.45 -5.03
C GLY A 58 -10.50 -5.74 -3.85
N VAL A 59 -11.83 -5.79 -3.69
CA VAL A 59 -12.55 -5.17 -2.56
C VAL A 59 -12.99 -6.26 -1.58
N ILE A 60 -12.58 -6.14 -0.32
CA ILE A 60 -13.01 -7.03 0.76
C ILE A 60 -13.73 -6.18 1.81
N CYS A 61 -14.96 -6.56 2.12
CA CYS A 61 -15.80 -5.86 3.09
C CYS A 61 -15.82 -6.55 4.45
N SER A 62 -16.35 -5.84 5.44
CA SER A 62 -16.70 -6.39 6.75
C SER A 62 -17.74 -7.53 6.64
N PRO A 63 -17.84 -8.42 7.65
CA PRO A 63 -18.77 -9.56 7.61
C PRO A 63 -20.24 -9.17 7.40
N ASP A 64 -20.65 -8.02 7.96
CA ASP A 64 -21.97 -7.41 7.81
C ASP A 64 -22.12 -6.57 6.54
N LYS A 65 -21.08 -6.49 5.70
CA LYS A 65 -21.02 -5.73 4.43
C LYS A 65 -21.28 -4.22 4.61
N SER A 66 -20.97 -3.70 5.79
CA SER A 66 -21.17 -2.30 6.18
C SER A 66 -20.06 -1.37 5.71
N SER A 67 -18.87 -1.89 5.47
CA SER A 67 -17.67 -1.11 5.17
C SER A 67 -16.64 -1.91 4.38
N VAL A 68 -15.78 -1.22 3.64
CA VAL A 68 -14.61 -1.79 2.97
C VAL A 68 -13.44 -1.87 3.96
N LEU A 69 -12.92 -3.08 4.16
CA LEU A 69 -11.80 -3.35 5.06
C LEU A 69 -10.48 -3.50 4.33
N GLU A 70 -10.49 -4.07 3.12
CA GLU A 70 -9.26 -4.26 2.35
C GLU A 70 -9.45 -3.87 0.89
N PHE A 71 -8.43 -3.22 0.34
CA PHE A 71 -8.41 -2.78 -1.04
C PHE A 71 -7.10 -3.18 -1.73
N HIS A 72 -7.23 -3.99 -2.77
CA HIS A 72 -6.14 -4.67 -3.46
C HIS A 72 -6.21 -4.38 -4.95
N LEU A 73 -5.27 -3.57 -5.46
CA LEU A 73 -5.06 -3.34 -6.89
C LEU A 73 -3.62 -3.64 -7.33
N PRO A 74 -3.05 -4.81 -7.00
CA PRO A 74 -1.69 -5.14 -7.42
C PRO A 74 -1.64 -5.45 -8.93
N GLY A 75 -0.63 -4.95 -9.65
CA GLY A 75 -0.39 -5.42 -11.03
C GLY A 75 -1.45 -5.01 -12.05
N MET A 76 -2.24 -3.97 -11.76
CA MET A 76 -3.39 -3.58 -12.57
C MET A 76 -3.01 -2.69 -13.77
N GLY A 77 -1.73 -2.34 -13.92
CA GLY A 77 -1.27 -1.43 -14.97
C GLY A 77 -1.80 -0.02 -14.78
N LEU A 78 -1.97 0.41 -13.52
CA LEU A 78 -2.38 1.76 -13.18
C LEU A 78 -1.23 2.75 -13.41
N LEU A 79 -1.58 3.94 -13.87
CA LEU A 79 -0.69 5.00 -14.34
C LEU A 79 -1.10 6.35 -13.74
N GLY A 80 -0.19 7.31 -13.81
CA GLY A 80 -0.45 8.69 -13.41
C GLY A 80 -0.29 8.91 -11.91
N GLN A 81 -0.75 10.07 -11.44
CA GLN A 81 -0.65 10.50 -10.05
C GLN A 81 -1.89 10.09 -9.27
N ILE A 82 -1.73 9.83 -7.97
CA ILE A 82 -2.87 9.63 -7.08
C ILE A 82 -3.44 11.01 -6.73
N PRO A 83 -4.73 11.30 -7.03
CA PRO A 83 -5.33 12.57 -6.62
C PRO A 83 -5.36 12.75 -5.10
N PRO A 84 -5.38 14.02 -4.62
CA PRO A 84 -5.56 14.32 -3.21
C PRO A 84 -6.84 13.69 -2.66
N GLY A 85 -6.79 13.23 -1.42
CA GLY A 85 -7.94 12.69 -0.69
C GLY A 85 -8.61 11.45 -1.32
N LEU A 86 -7.98 10.76 -2.27
CA LEU A 86 -8.62 9.67 -3.02
C LEU A 86 -9.22 8.57 -2.12
N PHE A 87 -8.64 8.33 -0.94
CA PHE A 87 -9.08 7.29 0.00
C PHE A 87 -9.82 7.85 1.24
N SER A 88 -10.16 9.14 1.27
CA SER A 88 -10.63 9.84 2.48
C SER A 88 -11.82 9.20 3.19
N ASN A 89 -12.72 8.54 2.44
CA ASN A 89 -13.93 7.95 3.01
C ASN A 89 -13.76 6.49 3.45
N LEU A 90 -12.69 5.81 3.02
CA LEU A 90 -12.41 4.41 3.36
C LEU A 90 -11.85 4.30 4.79
N THR A 91 -12.55 4.89 5.77
CA THR A 91 -12.06 5.09 7.14
C THR A 91 -11.81 3.79 7.91
N LYS A 92 -12.48 2.70 7.50
CA LYS A 92 -12.33 1.34 8.07
C LYS A 92 -11.28 0.48 7.37
N LEU A 93 -10.58 1.05 6.38
CA LEU A 93 -9.59 0.32 5.60
C LEU A 93 -8.41 -0.08 6.49
N ASN A 94 -8.18 -1.38 6.63
CA ASN A 94 -7.05 -1.94 7.36
C ASN A 94 -5.92 -2.43 6.44
N PHE A 95 -6.20 -2.61 5.15
CA PHE A 95 -5.23 -3.08 4.17
C PHE A 95 -5.39 -2.32 2.84
N LEU A 96 -4.29 -1.73 2.36
CA LEU A 96 -4.21 -1.06 1.06
C LEU A 96 -3.00 -1.58 0.28
N SER A 97 -3.24 -2.06 -0.94
CA SER A 97 -2.17 -2.45 -1.86
C SER A 97 -2.35 -1.87 -3.26
N LEU A 98 -1.37 -1.09 -3.68
CA LEU A 98 -1.22 -0.53 -5.04
C LEU A 98 0.09 -0.99 -5.69
N ARG A 99 0.70 -2.07 -5.19
CA ARG A 99 2.01 -2.57 -5.61
C ARG A 99 2.03 -2.99 -7.08
N TYR A 100 3.22 -3.00 -7.70
CA TYR A 100 3.41 -3.46 -9.08
C TYR A 100 2.52 -2.71 -10.09
N ASN A 101 2.42 -1.38 -9.96
CA ASN A 101 1.80 -0.53 -10.97
C ASN A 101 2.86 0.45 -11.50
N ALA A 102 2.45 1.39 -12.35
CA ALA A 102 3.28 2.49 -12.80
C ALA A 102 2.67 3.83 -12.36
N LEU A 103 2.15 3.86 -11.13
CA LEU A 103 1.73 5.09 -10.46
C LEU A 103 2.97 5.96 -10.19
N SER A 104 2.84 7.27 -10.33
CA SER A 104 3.96 8.21 -10.39
C SER A 104 3.67 9.50 -9.62
N GLY A 105 4.67 10.37 -9.54
CA GLY A 105 4.55 11.67 -8.89
C GLY A 105 4.66 11.60 -7.37
N VAL A 106 4.36 12.72 -6.72
CA VAL A 106 4.46 12.88 -5.26
C VAL A 106 3.20 12.34 -4.60
N ILE A 107 3.36 11.61 -3.50
CA ILE A 107 2.22 11.24 -2.66
C ILE A 107 1.88 12.42 -1.75
N LEU A 108 0.68 12.97 -1.93
CA LEU A 108 0.21 14.11 -1.16
C LEU A 108 -0.10 13.74 0.29
N THR A 109 0.15 14.67 1.21
CA THR A 109 0.00 14.45 2.65
C THR A 109 -1.43 14.07 3.05
N ASP A 110 -2.44 14.60 2.40
CA ASP A 110 -3.84 14.31 2.72
C ASP A 110 -4.30 12.89 2.35
N LEU A 111 -3.53 12.15 1.55
CA LEU A 111 -3.95 10.86 1.01
C LEU A 111 -4.26 9.81 2.07
N PHE A 112 -3.54 9.83 3.20
CA PHE A 112 -3.67 8.82 4.26
C PHE A 112 -4.29 9.35 5.55
N THR A 113 -4.63 10.65 5.61
CA THR A 113 -5.03 11.32 6.86
C THR A 113 -6.23 10.65 7.55
N SER A 114 -7.16 10.06 6.79
CA SER A 114 -8.38 9.44 7.31
C SER A 114 -8.26 7.93 7.59
N LEU A 115 -7.12 7.31 7.27
CA LEU A 115 -6.96 5.85 7.29
C LEU A 115 -6.42 5.33 8.63
N HIS A 116 -7.02 5.77 9.73
CA HIS A 116 -6.51 5.48 11.09
C HIS A 116 -6.45 3.99 11.44
N ASP A 117 -7.30 3.17 10.81
CA ASP A 117 -7.36 1.72 11.03
C ASP A 117 -6.35 0.93 10.15
N LEU A 118 -5.56 1.62 9.33
CA LEU A 118 -4.65 0.98 8.37
C LEU A 118 -3.52 0.23 9.06
N ARG A 119 -3.41 -1.07 8.77
CA ARG A 119 -2.39 -1.98 9.32
C ARG A 119 -1.36 -2.39 8.27
N ASN A 120 -1.74 -2.41 7.00
CA ASN A 120 -0.89 -2.89 5.93
C ASN A 120 -0.94 -1.94 4.73
N LEU A 121 0.20 -1.35 4.39
CA LEU A 121 0.36 -0.46 3.24
C LEU A 121 1.45 -0.97 2.31
N TYR A 122 1.07 -1.29 1.08
CA TYR A 122 1.97 -1.82 0.04
C TYR A 122 1.94 -0.94 -1.22
N LEU A 123 3.02 -0.19 -1.43
CA LEU A 123 3.20 0.73 -2.56
C LEU A 123 4.42 0.37 -3.43
N GLN A 124 5.07 -0.76 -3.16
CA GLN A 124 6.32 -1.13 -3.82
C GLN A 124 6.19 -1.38 -5.32
N ASN A 125 7.29 -1.18 -6.04
CA ASN A 125 7.35 -1.31 -7.50
C ASN A 125 6.32 -0.39 -8.17
N ASN A 126 6.53 0.91 -7.97
CA ASN A 126 5.85 2.01 -8.64
C ASN A 126 6.92 3.05 -9.02
N LEU A 127 6.48 4.21 -9.50
CA LEU A 127 7.31 5.34 -9.91
C LEU A 127 7.08 6.56 -8.98
N PHE A 128 6.65 6.35 -7.73
CA PHE A 128 6.45 7.45 -6.78
C PHE A 128 7.76 8.19 -6.52
N SER A 129 7.70 9.50 -6.35
CA SER A 129 8.86 10.37 -6.20
C SER A 129 8.65 11.40 -5.08
N GLY A 130 9.73 12.09 -4.67
CA GLY A 130 9.66 13.10 -3.62
C GLY A 130 9.70 12.48 -2.20
N PRO A 131 9.44 13.28 -1.16
CA PRO A 131 9.45 12.79 0.22
C PRO A 131 8.33 11.80 0.51
N ILE A 132 8.57 10.92 1.50
CA ILE A 132 7.51 10.11 2.10
C ILE A 132 6.62 11.08 2.91
N PRO A 133 5.31 11.16 2.66
CA PRO A 133 4.44 12.12 3.34
C PRO A 133 4.29 11.82 4.82
N ASP A 134 4.28 12.87 5.64
CA ASP A 134 4.19 12.76 7.11
C ASP A 134 2.95 12.04 7.61
N SER A 135 1.86 12.06 6.84
CA SER A 135 0.63 11.37 7.17
C SER A 135 0.80 9.85 7.25
N ILE A 136 1.76 9.24 6.52
CA ILE A 136 2.07 7.82 6.69
C ILE A 136 2.56 7.55 8.11
N PHE A 137 3.35 8.45 8.70
CA PHE A 137 3.88 8.29 10.04
C PHE A 137 2.84 8.58 11.14
N SER A 138 1.67 9.11 10.77
CA SER A 138 0.53 9.26 11.69
C SER A 138 -0.30 7.98 11.87
N LEU A 139 -0.04 6.95 11.05
CA LEU A 139 -0.76 5.67 11.05
C LEU A 139 -0.25 4.75 12.16
N THR A 140 -0.58 5.05 13.41
CA THR A 140 -0.04 4.34 14.59
C THR A 140 -0.40 2.84 14.66
N ASN A 141 -1.44 2.41 13.94
CA ASN A 141 -1.85 1.01 13.79
C ASN A 141 -1.08 0.24 12.71
N LEU A 142 -0.21 0.91 11.95
CA LEU A 142 0.49 0.30 10.82
C LEU A 142 1.47 -0.78 11.30
N VAL A 143 1.30 -1.99 10.79
CA VAL A 143 2.13 -3.17 11.13
C VAL A 143 3.14 -3.46 10.03
N ARG A 144 2.76 -3.27 8.76
CA ARG A 144 3.67 -3.45 7.62
C ARG A 144 3.59 -2.28 6.67
N LEU A 145 4.74 -1.71 6.35
CA LEU A 145 4.92 -0.65 5.38
C LEU A 145 5.94 -1.10 4.32
N ASN A 146 5.52 -1.12 3.06
CA ASN A 146 6.41 -1.41 1.95
C ASN A 146 6.39 -0.32 0.90
N LEU A 147 7.49 0.42 0.83
CA LEU A 147 7.74 1.51 -0.10
C LEU A 147 8.90 1.20 -1.06
N ALA A 148 9.39 -0.04 -1.07
CA ALA A 148 10.55 -0.44 -1.82
C ALA A 148 10.38 -0.24 -3.34
N HIS A 149 11.49 -0.08 -4.07
CA HIS A 149 11.51 0.05 -5.52
C HIS A 149 10.56 1.15 -6.02
N ASN A 150 10.82 2.36 -5.54
CA ASN A 150 10.21 3.62 -5.99
C ASN A 150 11.35 4.64 -6.16
N ASN A 151 11.01 5.90 -6.36
CA ASN A 151 11.96 7.01 -6.47
C ASN A 151 11.80 8.01 -5.29
N PHE A 152 11.42 7.54 -4.10
CA PHE A 152 11.32 8.39 -2.92
C PHE A 152 12.68 9.02 -2.57
N SER A 153 12.63 10.24 -2.05
CA SER A 153 13.81 11.07 -1.76
C SER A 153 13.66 11.82 -0.43
N GLY A 154 14.73 12.45 0.05
CA GLY A 154 14.70 13.22 1.30
C GLY A 154 14.91 12.34 2.53
N SER A 155 14.64 12.88 3.72
CA SER A 155 14.91 12.23 5.01
C SER A 155 13.69 11.52 5.59
N ILE A 156 13.93 10.45 6.35
CA ILE A 156 12.91 9.88 7.25
C ILE A 156 12.77 10.83 8.46
N PRO A 157 11.60 11.45 8.68
CA PRO A 157 11.38 12.38 9.78
C PRO A 157 11.28 11.67 11.14
N GLU A 158 11.45 12.43 12.24
CA GLU A 158 11.29 11.91 13.61
C GLU A 158 9.87 11.38 13.90
N SER A 159 8.86 11.88 13.18
CA SER A 159 7.48 11.39 13.27
C SER A 159 7.37 9.88 12.98
N PHE A 160 8.36 9.28 12.34
CA PHE A 160 8.48 7.82 12.19
C PHE A 160 8.35 7.07 13.52
N ASN A 161 8.82 7.64 14.64
CA ASN A 161 8.72 7.06 15.97
C ASN A 161 7.26 6.86 16.45
N ASN A 162 6.29 7.52 15.83
CA ASN A 162 4.87 7.33 16.12
C ASN A 162 4.34 5.97 15.63
N LEU A 163 5.05 5.28 14.73
CA LEU A 163 4.68 3.98 14.18
C LEU A 163 5.00 2.84 15.17
N THR A 164 4.49 2.93 16.38
CA THR A 164 4.77 2.01 17.50
C THR A 164 4.35 0.57 17.21
N SER A 165 3.31 0.37 16.39
CA SER A 165 2.86 -0.96 15.96
C SER A 165 3.72 -1.60 14.86
N LEU A 166 4.59 -0.81 14.21
CA LEU A 166 5.28 -1.23 12.98
C LEU A 166 6.21 -2.40 13.24
N GLY A 167 6.04 -3.44 12.43
CA GLY A 167 6.82 -4.66 12.54
C GLY A 167 7.55 -5.08 11.30
N THR A 168 7.27 -4.45 10.18
CA THR A 168 8.02 -4.71 8.96
C THR A 168 8.06 -3.45 8.13
N LEU A 169 9.27 -3.09 7.73
CA LEU A 169 9.53 -1.93 6.90
C LEU A 169 10.41 -2.34 5.73
N TYR A 170 10.02 -1.93 4.54
CA TYR A 170 10.77 -2.15 3.30
C TYR A 170 10.96 -0.81 2.60
N LEU A 171 12.20 -0.35 2.48
CA LEU A 171 12.58 0.91 1.84
C LEU A 171 13.61 0.73 0.72
N GLN A 172 14.10 -0.49 0.50
CA GLN A 172 15.16 -0.78 -0.45
C GLN A 172 14.79 -0.36 -1.88
N GLY A 173 15.78 0.02 -2.68
CA GLY A 173 15.53 0.44 -4.06
C GLY A 173 14.91 1.83 -4.22
N ASN A 174 14.98 2.69 -3.19
CA ASN A 174 14.77 4.13 -3.31
C ASN A 174 16.15 4.83 -3.27
N GLY A 175 16.65 5.26 -4.43
CA GLY A 175 18.05 5.71 -4.56
C GLY A 175 18.40 7.02 -3.84
N ASN A 176 17.40 7.83 -3.49
CA ASN A 176 17.58 9.20 -3.01
C ASN A 176 17.05 9.46 -1.58
N LEU A 177 16.68 8.40 -0.85
CA LEU A 177 16.36 8.52 0.57
C LEU A 177 17.65 8.77 1.35
N ALA A 178 17.86 10.02 1.75
CA ALA A 178 18.90 10.42 2.69
C ALA A 178 18.39 10.24 4.12
N GLY A 179 19.26 10.34 5.12
CA GLY A 179 18.81 10.32 6.52
C GLY A 179 18.01 9.07 6.86
N GLN A 180 18.71 7.97 7.13
CA GLN A 180 18.24 7.04 8.14
C GLN A 180 18.85 7.55 9.43
N PRO A 181 18.13 8.32 10.27
CA PRO A 181 18.64 8.57 11.60
C PRO A 181 18.71 7.17 12.21
N LYS A 182 19.91 6.68 12.53
CA LYS A 182 20.06 5.46 13.33
C LYS A 182 19.15 5.56 14.57
N ASP A 183 19.01 6.79 15.07
CA ASP A 183 18.16 7.21 16.16
C ASP A 183 16.65 7.11 15.91
N ALA A 184 16.18 7.25 14.67
CA ALA A 184 14.75 7.06 14.34
C ALA A 184 14.33 5.59 14.45
N PHE A 185 15.29 4.67 14.54
CA PHE A 185 15.02 3.26 14.78
C PHE A 185 15.43 2.82 16.18
N LEU A 186 16.12 3.67 16.97
CA LEU A 186 16.43 3.41 18.37
C LEU A 186 15.14 3.31 19.17
N GLY A 187 15.00 2.25 19.97
CA GLY A 187 13.79 1.97 20.74
C GLY A 187 12.66 1.30 19.95
N THR A 188 12.77 1.15 18.63
CA THR A 188 11.86 0.32 17.84
C THR A 188 12.31 -1.15 17.89
N SER A 189 11.39 -2.11 17.76
CA SER A 189 11.76 -3.54 17.67
C SER A 189 12.29 -3.95 16.29
N LEU A 190 12.56 -2.99 15.39
CA LEU A 190 13.00 -3.23 14.01
C LEU A 190 14.53 -3.42 13.95
N CYS A 191 14.99 -4.44 13.24
CA CYS A 191 16.42 -4.73 13.08
C CYS A 191 16.77 -5.19 11.65
N GLY A 192 18.01 -4.98 11.21
CA GLY A 192 18.50 -5.30 9.86
C GLY A 192 19.23 -4.11 9.22
N LYS A 193 20.11 -4.35 8.24
CA LYS A 193 20.96 -3.29 7.63
C LYS A 193 20.09 -2.13 7.11
N PRO A 194 20.34 -0.85 7.47
CA PRO A 194 21.54 -0.23 8.09
C PRO A 194 21.68 -0.37 9.62
N LEU A 195 20.69 -0.93 10.32
CA LEU A 195 20.64 -1.03 11.78
C LEU A 195 21.50 -2.19 12.27
N ASP A 196 21.80 -2.15 13.57
CA ASP A 196 22.52 -3.24 14.22
C ASP A 196 21.82 -4.58 13.99
N SER A 197 22.64 -5.62 13.84
CA SER A 197 22.16 -6.99 13.77
C SER A 197 21.35 -7.29 15.03
N CYS A 198 20.33 -8.15 14.92
CA CYS A 198 19.39 -8.45 16.00
C CYS A 198 20.03 -9.30 17.14
N ASP A 199 21.19 -8.90 17.65
CA ASP A 199 21.84 -9.57 18.76
C ASP A 199 21.11 -9.20 20.05
N GLY A 200 20.77 -10.20 20.86
CA GLY A 200 19.88 -10.08 22.00
C GLY A 200 20.43 -9.30 23.20
N SER A 201 21.37 -8.38 23.01
CA SER A 201 22.17 -7.79 24.10
C SER A 201 21.81 -6.34 24.48
N SER A 202 20.78 -5.71 23.89
CA SER A 202 20.30 -4.40 24.38
C SER A 202 19.03 -4.53 25.23
N SER A 203 19.21 -4.40 26.55
CA SER A 203 18.25 -3.91 27.54
C SER A 203 16.77 -4.33 27.45
N SER A 204 16.40 -5.31 28.28
CA SER A 204 15.14 -5.40 29.05
C SER A 204 13.92 -4.59 28.56
N ILE A 205 13.43 -4.87 27.35
CA ILE A 205 12.04 -4.62 26.97
C ILE A 205 11.51 -5.98 26.49
N GLY A 206 10.41 -6.42 27.11
CA GLY A 206 9.95 -7.81 27.17
C GLY A 206 9.95 -8.59 25.84
N GLU A 207 9.98 -9.91 25.98
CA GLU A 207 9.96 -10.93 24.91
C GLU A 207 8.84 -10.70 23.87
N GLY A 208 9.06 -9.77 22.95
CA GLY A 208 8.25 -9.52 21.78
C GLY A 208 8.93 -10.10 20.55
N LYS A 209 8.16 -10.73 19.66
CA LYS A 209 8.63 -11.23 18.35
C LYS A 209 9.46 -10.14 17.63
N LYS A 210 10.76 -10.36 17.46
CA LYS A 210 11.69 -9.44 16.78
C LYS A 210 11.22 -9.16 15.34
N LYS A 211 11.28 -7.89 14.92
CA LYS A 211 10.69 -7.36 13.68
C LYS A 211 11.81 -7.01 12.68
N LYS A 212 11.64 -7.32 11.39
CA LYS A 212 12.73 -7.35 10.39
C LYS A 212 12.69 -6.17 9.42
N LEU A 213 13.84 -5.56 9.19
CA LEU A 213 14.18 -4.63 8.12
C LEU A 213 14.98 -5.40 7.06
N SER A 214 14.68 -5.23 5.77
CA SER A 214 15.53 -5.81 4.71
C SER A 214 16.41 -4.72 4.10
N GLY A 215 17.72 -4.95 4.11
CA GLY A 215 18.70 -4.11 3.44
C GLY A 215 19.51 -4.89 2.40
N GLY A 216 19.92 -4.19 1.33
CA GLY A 216 21.00 -4.60 0.42
C GLY A 216 20.59 -4.66 -1.06
N ALA A 217 21.19 -3.78 -1.86
CA ALA A 217 21.08 -3.71 -3.32
C ALA A 217 22.01 -4.72 -4.02
N ILE A 218 21.53 -5.29 -5.12
CA ILE A 218 22.31 -5.58 -6.34
C ILE A 218 21.37 -5.37 -7.52
N ALA A 219 21.82 -4.57 -8.47
CA ALA A 219 21.20 -4.45 -9.78
C ALA A 219 21.58 -5.70 -10.59
N GLU A 220 20.58 -6.45 -11.05
CA GLU A 220 20.56 -6.92 -12.43
C GLU A 220 19.12 -7.25 -12.84
N THR A 221 18.74 -6.63 -13.95
CA THR A 221 17.49 -6.74 -14.66
C THR A 221 17.27 -8.16 -15.15
N ARG A 222 16.08 -8.71 -14.91
CA ARG A 222 15.33 -9.41 -15.97
C ARG A 222 13.85 -9.44 -15.66
N SER A 223 13.13 -8.70 -16.50
CA SER A 223 11.73 -8.91 -16.85
C SER A 223 11.43 -10.40 -16.90
N ALA A 224 10.44 -10.85 -16.12
CA ALA A 224 9.70 -12.06 -16.43
C ALA A 224 8.43 -11.62 -17.16
N ASP A 225 8.57 -11.36 -18.46
CA ASP A 225 7.49 -11.46 -19.42
C ASP A 225 6.87 -12.86 -19.32
N VAL A 226 5.55 -12.96 -19.20
CA VAL A 226 4.66 -13.17 -20.35
C VAL A 226 5.31 -14.14 -21.36
N GLY A 227 4.75 -15.34 -21.40
CA GLY A 227 5.36 -16.50 -22.03
C GLY A 227 5.82 -16.31 -23.48
N ALA A 228 6.91 -17.01 -23.75
CA ALA A 228 7.26 -17.73 -24.98
C ALA A 228 7.40 -16.93 -26.28
N ILE A 229 8.65 -16.78 -26.77
CA ILE A 229 9.13 -17.20 -28.10
C ILE A 229 10.64 -17.56 -28.02
N SER A 230 11.01 -18.70 -28.61
CA SER A 230 12.35 -19.32 -28.70
C SER A 230 13.46 -18.47 -29.38
N LYS A 231 14.70 -18.59 -28.87
CA LYS A 231 15.84 -19.32 -29.50
C LYS A 231 17.16 -19.03 -28.76
N GLN A 232 17.94 -20.09 -28.56
CA GLN A 232 19.34 -20.08 -28.12
C GLN A 232 20.25 -19.54 -29.24
N VAL A 233 21.27 -18.76 -28.87
CA VAL A 233 22.65 -18.86 -29.40
C VAL A 233 23.59 -18.43 -28.26
N GLU A 234 24.41 -19.37 -27.82
CA GLU A 234 25.58 -19.18 -26.97
C GLU A 234 26.78 -19.10 -27.93
N VAL A 235 27.56 -18.02 -27.86
CA VAL A 235 28.91 -17.98 -28.43
C VAL A 235 29.83 -17.38 -27.37
N GLU A 236 30.87 -18.15 -27.11
CA GLU A 236 31.86 -18.04 -26.05
C GLU A 236 32.61 -16.70 -26.01
N LYS A 237 33.08 -16.38 -24.79
CA LYS A 237 33.98 -15.27 -24.46
C LYS A 237 35.36 -15.51 -25.12
N PRO A 238 36.11 -14.46 -25.51
CA PRO A 238 37.44 -14.63 -26.11
C PRO A 238 38.48 -15.01 -25.05
N GLU A 239 39.34 -15.97 -25.37
CA GLU A 239 40.61 -16.24 -24.68
C GLU A 239 41.58 -15.05 -24.83
N GLU A 240 42.17 -14.64 -23.71
CA GLU A 240 43.39 -13.85 -23.68
C GLU A 240 44.56 -14.68 -24.24
N ARG A 241 45.36 -14.09 -25.13
CA ARG A 241 46.72 -14.56 -25.38
C ARG A 241 47.67 -13.36 -25.37
N GLY A 242 48.56 -13.36 -24.37
CA GLY A 242 49.66 -12.42 -24.28
C GLY A 242 50.58 -12.50 -25.49
N VAL A 243 51.16 -11.37 -25.85
CA VAL A 243 52.27 -11.31 -26.81
C VAL A 243 53.49 -10.84 -26.05
N GLU A 244 54.42 -11.77 -25.88
CA GLU A 244 55.81 -11.55 -25.48
C GLU A 244 56.55 -10.69 -26.51
N SER A 245 57.46 -9.88 -25.98
CA SER A 245 58.57 -9.26 -26.66
C SER A 245 59.45 -10.26 -27.40
N ASN A 246 59.94 -9.90 -28.59
CA ASN A 246 61.29 -10.26 -29.02
C ASN A 246 61.86 -9.24 -30.01
N GLY A 247 63.12 -8.87 -29.76
CA GLY A 247 63.92 -8.00 -30.62
C GLY A 247 64.78 -8.76 -31.64
N GLY A 248 65.45 -7.96 -32.48
CA GLY A 248 66.47 -8.35 -33.48
C GLY A 248 66.43 -7.34 -34.63
N LYS A 249 67.44 -6.47 -34.83
CA LYS A 249 68.64 -6.71 -35.66
C LYS A 249 68.25 -7.23 -37.06
N ASP A 250 68.49 -6.55 -38.18
CA ASP A 250 69.61 -5.68 -38.59
C ASP A 250 69.13 -4.54 -39.51
#